data_AF-A0A7G3ANQ2-F1
#
_entry.id   AF-A0A7G3ANQ2-F1
#
_cell.length_a   1.000
_cell.length_b   1.000
_cell.length_c   1.000
_cell.angle_alpha   90.00
_cell.angle_beta   90.00
_cell.angle_gamma   90.00
#
_symmetry.space_group_name_H-M   'P 1'
#
loop_
_entity.id
_entity.type
_entity.pdbx_description
1 polymer ?
#
loop_
_entity_poly.entity_id
_entity_poly.type
_entity_poly.pdbx_seq_one_letter_code
_entity_poly.pdbx_strand_id
1 'polypeptide(L)'
;FITAPRDRLTAASLPKDVESHPASNETIISTFRIRIDECDRLWVVDTGLADILGSPKQFSPPAILIFDLNTDTLLRRYEIPSESIDDDSFFANVIVDADKAACGDSFAYIPDLGAYAVLVYSFKENKSWRVKHNFFHFDPLQGDYNVAGVNFQWTDGVFGMAVGKPLPDGSRLVYFHALSSTKEFAVPNKVLQNETYSTGSDAYYEYKLLGDRGQNSQSTAEFYDPSTEVIFYTQVNRDAIGCWNTNKPFNPDNQGLVDSDSEALVFPNDLKVDPSGTLWVLSDRMPAFIYKQLDPQQHNFRILRANTKQIIQGTPCDP
;
A
#
# COMPACT_ATOMS: atom_id res chain seq x y z
N PHE A 1 29.19 -8.21 15.67
CA PHE A 1 29.77 -7.99 14.33
C PHE A 1 29.15 -6.73 13.77
N ILE A 2 29.80 -5.58 14.00
CA ILE A 2 29.36 -4.28 13.49
C ILE A 2 30.05 -4.14 12.14
N THR A 3 29.32 -4.43 11.07
CA THR A 3 29.76 -4.08 9.71
C THR A 3 29.74 -2.57 9.55
N ALA A 4 30.74 -2.05 8.85
CA ALA A 4 30.96 -0.64 8.54
C ALA A 4 29.69 0.08 8.03
N PRO A 5 29.59 1.41 8.17
CA PRO A 5 28.45 2.14 7.63
C PRO A 5 28.45 1.94 6.11
N ARG A 6 27.44 1.24 5.59
CA ARG A 6 27.09 1.32 4.16
C ARG A 6 26.78 2.78 3.87
N ASP A 7 27.26 3.27 2.73
CA ASP A 7 26.99 4.63 2.28
C ASP A 7 25.51 4.93 2.43
N ARG A 8 25.21 5.97 3.22
CA ARG A 8 23.83 6.39 3.48
C ARG A 8 23.20 6.68 2.12
N LEU A 9 22.01 6.13 1.87
CA LEU A 9 21.07 6.69 0.90
C LEU A 9 20.92 8.18 1.27
N THR A 10 21.63 9.06 0.58
CA THR A 10 21.48 10.50 0.75
C THR A 10 20.11 10.84 0.21
N ALA A 11 19.21 11.32 1.07
CA ALA A 11 17.98 11.95 0.62
C ALA A 11 18.36 13.05 -0.36
N ALA A 12 18.06 12.85 -1.65
CA ALA A 12 18.29 13.87 -2.65
C ALA A 12 17.39 15.05 -2.31
N SER A 13 17.98 16.19 -1.94
CA SER A 13 17.22 17.44 -1.92
C SER A 13 16.70 17.68 -3.33
N LEU A 14 15.41 17.99 -3.47
CA LEU A 14 14.82 18.42 -4.75
C LEU A 14 15.74 19.47 -5.39
N PRO A 15 16.11 19.33 -6.68
CA PRO A 15 16.97 20.29 -7.35
C PRO A 15 16.39 21.71 -7.18
N LYS A 16 17.21 22.64 -6.67
CA LYS A 16 16.80 24.03 -6.44
C LYS A 16 16.61 24.80 -7.75
N ASP A 17 17.16 24.30 -8.84
CA ASP A 17 17.13 24.97 -10.14
C ASP A 17 16.20 24.26 -11.12
N VAL A 18 15.27 25.09 -11.59
CA VAL A 18 14.18 24.85 -12.53
C VAL A 18 14.77 24.54 -13.90
N GLU A 19 14.95 23.26 -14.26
CA GLU A 19 14.94 22.77 -15.67
C GLU A 19 15.15 21.24 -15.85
N SER A 20 15.38 20.46 -14.80
CA SER A 20 16.03 19.15 -14.95
C SER A 20 15.09 17.94 -15.13
N HIS A 21 15.25 17.21 -16.24
CA HIS A 21 15.04 15.76 -16.28
C HIS A 21 15.80 15.06 -15.13
N PRO A 22 15.38 13.86 -14.68
CA PRO A 22 16.08 13.11 -13.64
C PRO A 22 17.58 12.99 -13.95
N ALA A 23 18.44 13.26 -12.94
CA ALA A 23 19.89 13.31 -13.10
C ALA A 23 20.50 11.95 -13.50
N SER A 24 19.79 10.87 -13.20
CA SER A 24 20.09 9.49 -13.59
C SER A 24 18.81 8.66 -13.59
N ASN A 25 18.86 7.45 -14.16
CA ASN A 25 17.74 6.49 -14.09
C ASN A 25 17.39 6.08 -12.65
N GLU A 26 18.32 6.26 -11.70
CA GLU A 26 18.13 5.95 -10.28
C GLU A 26 17.49 7.11 -9.50
N THR A 27 17.36 8.28 -10.13
CA THR A 27 16.76 9.45 -9.48
C THR A 27 15.28 9.18 -9.22
N ILE A 28 14.89 9.28 -7.94
CA ILE A 28 13.51 9.22 -7.47
C ILE A 28 13.08 10.65 -7.16
N ILE A 29 11.95 11.09 -7.72
CA ILE A 29 11.43 12.44 -7.47
C ILE A 29 10.59 12.46 -6.20
N SER A 30 9.61 11.56 -6.10
CA SER A 30 8.69 11.52 -4.96
C SER A 30 8.10 10.13 -4.82
N THR A 31 8.28 9.54 -3.63
CA THR A 31 7.74 8.21 -3.31
C THR A 31 6.94 8.27 -2.02
N PHE A 32 5.78 7.61 -2.03
CA PHE A 32 4.89 7.51 -0.87
C PHE A 32 5.15 6.22 -0.08
N ARG A 33 5.32 5.10 -0.80
CA ARG A 33 5.48 3.78 -0.20
C ARG A 33 6.46 2.92 -0.98
N ILE A 34 7.07 2.02 -0.22
CA ILE A 34 8.06 1.06 -0.70
C ILE A 34 7.70 -0.34 -0.22
N ARG A 35 8.12 -1.36 -0.97
CA ARG A 35 7.91 -2.77 -0.62
C ARG A 35 9.21 -3.55 -0.81
N ILE A 36 9.59 -4.30 0.21
CA ILE A 36 10.61 -5.37 0.07
C ILE A 36 9.87 -6.67 -0.19
N ASP A 37 10.27 -7.39 -1.23
CA ASP A 37 9.68 -8.68 -1.58
C ASP A 37 10.48 -9.87 -1.02
N GLU A 38 9.99 -11.09 -1.29
CA GLU A 38 10.55 -12.36 -0.86
C GLU A 38 11.92 -12.69 -1.50
N CYS A 39 12.36 -11.87 -2.46
CA CYS A 39 13.55 -12.02 -3.27
C CYS A 39 14.63 -11.00 -2.94
N ASP A 40 14.52 -10.32 -1.79
CA ASP A 40 15.43 -9.28 -1.33
C ASP A 40 15.54 -8.11 -2.32
N ARG A 41 14.43 -7.78 -3.00
CA ARG A 41 14.34 -6.60 -3.88
C ARG A 41 13.50 -5.50 -3.23
N LEU A 42 13.97 -4.26 -3.34
CA LEU A 42 13.22 -3.07 -2.94
C LEU A 42 12.49 -2.48 -4.14
N TRP A 43 11.17 -2.46 -4.06
CA TRP A 43 10.25 -1.88 -5.02
C TRP A 43 9.80 -0.50 -4.56
N VAL A 44 9.92 0.47 -5.45
CA VAL A 44 9.60 1.88 -5.21
C VAL A 44 8.71 2.37 -6.33
N VAL A 45 7.60 3.02 -5.99
CA VAL A 45 6.80 3.78 -6.96
C VAL A 45 7.22 5.25 -6.82
N ASP A 46 7.76 5.79 -7.91
CA ASP A 46 8.09 7.20 -8.07
C ASP A 46 6.96 7.87 -8.85
N THR A 47 6.31 8.86 -8.26
CA THR A 47 5.22 9.60 -8.93
C THR A 47 5.76 10.57 -9.97
N GLY A 48 7.06 10.91 -9.92
CA GLY A 48 7.64 11.94 -10.76
C GLY A 48 7.13 13.36 -10.46
N LEU A 49 6.28 13.52 -9.44
CA LEU A 49 5.54 14.75 -9.13
C LEU A 49 6.04 15.33 -7.81
N ALA A 50 6.50 16.59 -7.84
CA ALA A 50 6.90 17.32 -6.64
C ALA A 50 5.87 18.39 -6.24
N ASP A 51 5.91 18.79 -4.97
CA ASP A 51 5.10 19.87 -4.38
C ASP A 51 3.58 19.69 -4.59
N ILE A 52 3.08 18.48 -4.33
CA ILE A 52 1.70 18.03 -4.59
C ILE A 52 0.64 18.92 -3.92
N LEU A 53 0.92 19.46 -2.73
CA LEU A 53 -0.01 20.32 -1.99
C LEU A 53 0.14 21.82 -2.33
N GLY A 54 1.23 22.20 -3.00
CA GLY A 54 1.61 23.57 -3.29
C GLY A 54 1.40 23.91 -4.75
N SER A 55 2.49 23.97 -5.51
CA SER A 55 2.51 24.18 -6.96
C SER A 55 3.01 22.90 -7.65
N PRO A 56 2.12 21.92 -7.92
CA PRO A 56 2.52 20.62 -8.44
C PRO A 56 3.32 20.74 -9.73
N LYS A 57 4.47 20.06 -9.78
CA LYS A 57 5.35 20.05 -10.96
C LYS A 57 5.79 18.63 -11.30
N GLN A 58 5.44 18.19 -12.50
CA GLN A 58 5.88 16.90 -13.05
C GLN A 58 7.31 17.02 -13.59
N PHE A 59 8.24 16.22 -13.06
CA PHE A 59 9.65 16.17 -13.47
C PHE A 59 9.99 14.94 -14.33
N SER A 60 9.23 13.85 -14.18
CA SER A 60 9.36 12.62 -14.97
C SER A 60 8.02 11.88 -15.04
N PRO A 61 7.78 10.98 -16.00
CA PRO A 61 6.64 10.06 -15.91
C PRO A 61 6.69 9.24 -14.60
N PRO A 62 5.53 8.81 -14.05
CA PRO A 62 5.50 7.83 -12.98
C PRO A 62 6.24 6.55 -13.35
N ALA A 63 6.99 5.98 -12.41
CA ALA A 63 7.82 4.81 -12.67
C ALA A 63 7.87 3.85 -11.49
N ILE A 64 8.08 2.57 -11.80
CA ILE A 64 8.41 1.51 -10.84
C ILE A 64 9.92 1.31 -10.88
N LEU A 65 10.59 1.53 -9.76
CA LEU A 65 12.01 1.24 -9.59
C LEU A 65 12.18 0.00 -8.72
N ILE A 66 13.14 -0.85 -9.10
CA ILE A 66 13.43 -2.10 -8.42
C ILE A 66 14.93 -2.15 -8.16
N PHE A 67 15.33 -2.24 -6.89
CA PHE A 67 16.71 -2.31 -6.45
C PHE A 67 17.00 -3.67 -5.84
N ASP A 68 18.20 -4.19 -6.05
CA ASP A 68 18.71 -5.37 -5.35
C ASP A 68 19.31 -4.93 -4.00
N LEU A 69 18.78 -5.45 -2.89
CA LEU A 69 19.26 -5.10 -1.55
C LEU A 69 20.61 -5.74 -1.18
N ASN A 70 21.05 -6.74 -1.95
CA ASN A 70 22.33 -7.41 -1.72
C ASN A 70 23.48 -6.62 -2.35
N THR A 71 23.23 -6.02 -3.52
CA THR A 71 24.24 -5.25 -4.26
C THR A 71 24.06 -3.74 -4.16
N ASP A 72 22.94 -3.27 -3.60
CA ASP A 72 22.58 -1.86 -3.49
C ASP A 72 22.54 -1.16 -4.88
N THR A 73 22.09 -1.87 -5.92
CA THR A 73 22.04 -1.37 -7.31
C THR A 73 20.64 -1.40 -7.91
N LEU A 74 20.34 -0.45 -8.80
CA LEU A 74 19.11 -0.48 -9.60
C LEU A 74 19.11 -1.68 -10.56
N LEU A 75 18.14 -2.57 -10.40
CA LEU A 75 17.86 -3.66 -11.34
C LEU A 75 17.04 -3.16 -12.52
N ARG A 76 16.06 -2.28 -12.25
CA ARG A 76 15.11 -1.85 -13.27
C ARG A 76 14.43 -0.53 -12.90
N ARG A 77 14.28 0.35 -13.89
CA ARG A 77 13.27 1.42 -13.91
C ARG A 77 12.29 1.09 -15.03
N TYR A 78 11.02 0.95 -14.68
CA TYR A 78 9.92 0.80 -15.63
C TYR A 78 9.08 2.06 -15.60
N GLU A 79 9.16 2.88 -16.64
CA GLU A 79 8.26 4.03 -16.80
C GLU A 79 6.87 3.52 -17.17
N ILE A 80 5.86 3.96 -16.43
CA ILE A 80 4.47 3.56 -16.66
C ILE A 80 4.03 4.20 -17.99
N PRO A 81 3.54 3.41 -18.96
CA PRO A 81 3.13 3.94 -20.26
C PRO A 81 2.01 4.97 -20.10
N SER A 82 2.07 6.07 -20.84
CA SER A 82 1.10 7.18 -20.75
C SER A 82 -0.34 6.73 -20.97
N GLU A 83 -0.56 5.72 -21.82
CA GLU A 83 -1.87 5.14 -22.09
C GLU A 83 -2.48 4.37 -20.90
N SER A 84 -1.67 4.08 -19.87
CA SER A 84 -2.09 3.44 -18.63
C SER A 84 -2.38 4.44 -17.50
N ILE A 85 -2.21 5.74 -17.77
CA ILE A 85 -2.36 6.84 -16.82
C ILE A 85 -3.56 7.71 -17.26
N ASP A 86 -4.64 7.63 -16.49
CA ASP A 86 -5.79 8.53 -16.59
C ASP A 86 -5.46 9.89 -15.90
N ASP A 87 -6.19 10.98 -16.22
CA ASP A 87 -5.93 12.33 -15.67
C ASP A 87 -5.94 12.39 -14.13
N ASP A 88 -6.84 11.62 -13.50
CA ASP A 88 -6.97 11.54 -12.04
C ASP A 88 -6.01 10.52 -11.41
N SER A 89 -5.08 9.91 -12.17
CA SER A 89 -4.26 8.81 -11.65
C SER A 89 -3.33 9.24 -10.53
N PHE A 90 -3.29 8.46 -9.46
CA PHE A 90 -2.36 8.69 -8.35
C PHE A 90 -1.87 7.37 -7.76
N PHE A 91 -0.60 7.06 -8.02
CA PHE A 91 0.05 5.82 -7.59
C PHE A 91 0.79 6.01 -6.27
N ALA A 92 0.12 5.71 -5.14
CA ALA A 92 0.68 5.94 -3.80
C ALA A 92 1.24 4.67 -3.12
N ASN A 93 0.98 3.48 -3.68
CA ASN A 93 1.30 2.22 -3.03
C ASN A 93 1.82 1.17 -4.01
N VAL A 94 2.51 0.15 -3.50
CA VAL A 94 2.99 -1.00 -4.29
C VAL A 94 2.90 -2.27 -3.45
N ILE A 95 2.25 -3.27 -4.01
CA ILE A 95 2.11 -4.59 -3.44
C ILE A 95 2.77 -5.57 -4.40
N VAL A 96 3.60 -6.47 -3.89
CA VAL A 96 4.38 -7.40 -4.72
C VAL A 96 3.92 -8.83 -4.43
N ASP A 97 3.50 -9.54 -5.47
CA ASP A 97 3.29 -10.98 -5.46
C ASP A 97 4.55 -11.65 -6.02
N ALA A 98 5.41 -12.11 -5.12
CA ALA A 98 6.60 -12.85 -5.45
C ALA A 98 6.66 -14.18 -4.68
N ASP A 99 7.30 -15.15 -5.31
CA ASP A 99 7.72 -16.41 -4.70
C ASP A 99 9.25 -16.46 -4.74
N LYS A 100 9.86 -16.76 -3.60
CA LYS A 100 11.32 -16.91 -3.48
C LYS A 100 11.88 -18.00 -4.42
N ALA A 101 11.07 -19.00 -4.78
CA ALA A 101 11.44 -20.04 -5.73
C ALA A 101 11.36 -19.58 -7.20
N ALA A 102 10.66 -18.48 -7.49
CA ALA A 102 10.36 -17.99 -8.84
C ALA A 102 10.39 -16.46 -8.94
N CYS A 103 11.46 -15.83 -8.44
CA CYS A 103 11.62 -14.35 -8.43
C CYS A 103 11.49 -13.68 -9.80
N GLY A 104 11.74 -14.41 -10.89
CA GLY A 104 11.58 -13.91 -12.26
C GLY A 104 10.11 -13.77 -12.69
N ASP A 105 9.19 -14.51 -12.05
CA ASP A 105 7.76 -14.53 -12.37
C ASP A 105 6.93 -13.63 -11.43
N SER A 106 7.56 -12.63 -10.80
CA SER A 106 6.88 -11.74 -9.86
C SER A 106 5.98 -10.71 -10.56
N PHE A 107 4.91 -10.33 -9.86
CA PHE A 107 4.01 -9.28 -10.27
C PHE A 107 3.94 -8.18 -9.21
N ALA A 108 3.69 -6.96 -9.63
CA ALA A 108 3.34 -5.86 -8.73
C ALA A 108 1.93 -5.36 -9.02
N TYR A 109 1.19 -5.03 -7.96
CA TYR A 109 -0.11 -4.39 -7.98
C TYR A 109 0.06 -2.98 -7.44
N ILE A 110 -0.20 -1.99 -8.28
CA ILE A 110 -0.07 -0.57 -7.97
C ILE A 110 -1.48 0.00 -8.00
N PRO A 111 -2.11 0.17 -6.82
CA PRO A 111 -3.43 0.77 -6.76
C PRO A 111 -3.36 2.23 -7.21
N ASP A 112 -4.34 2.59 -8.03
CA ASP A 112 -4.56 3.93 -8.53
C ASP A 112 -5.78 4.51 -7.82
N LEU A 113 -5.51 5.27 -6.76
CA LEU A 113 -6.55 5.74 -5.84
C LEU A 113 -7.46 6.78 -6.47
N GLY A 114 -6.95 7.57 -7.42
CA GLY A 114 -7.71 8.70 -7.99
C GLY A 114 -8.52 8.31 -9.22
N ALA A 115 -8.03 7.33 -10.00
CA ALA A 115 -8.73 6.84 -11.18
C ALA A 115 -9.32 5.42 -11.00
N TYR A 116 -9.40 4.94 -9.75
CA TYR A 116 -10.16 3.75 -9.33
C TYR A 116 -9.81 2.48 -10.10
N ALA A 117 -8.51 2.22 -10.24
CA ALA A 117 -7.99 1.09 -10.99
C ALA A 117 -6.82 0.44 -10.24
N VAL A 118 -6.39 -0.73 -10.71
CA VAL A 118 -5.11 -1.31 -10.32
C VAL A 118 -4.26 -1.46 -11.56
N LEU A 119 -3.06 -0.88 -11.55
CA LEU A 119 -2.04 -1.16 -12.55
C LEU A 119 -1.32 -2.45 -12.14
N VAL A 120 -1.36 -3.46 -12.99
CA VAL A 120 -0.64 -4.71 -12.80
C VAL A 120 0.63 -4.66 -13.61
N TYR A 121 1.76 -4.93 -13.00
CA TYR A 121 3.07 -4.97 -13.65
C TYR A 121 3.67 -6.38 -13.58
N SER A 122 4.07 -6.93 -14.72
CA SER A 122 4.78 -8.21 -14.84
C SER A 122 6.28 -7.98 -14.88
N PHE A 123 7.02 -8.50 -13.90
CA PHE A 123 8.48 -8.44 -13.90
C PHE A 123 9.09 -9.25 -15.05
N LYS A 124 8.47 -10.37 -15.42
CA LYS A 124 8.96 -11.23 -16.49
C LYS A 124 8.85 -10.58 -17.86
N GLU A 125 7.67 -10.05 -18.15
CA GLU A 125 7.36 -9.47 -19.46
C GLU A 125 7.82 -8.03 -19.57
N ASN A 126 8.17 -7.40 -18.42
CA ASN A 126 8.48 -5.99 -18.32
C ASN A 126 7.38 -5.12 -18.95
N LYS A 127 6.14 -5.44 -18.60
CA LYS A 127 4.92 -4.84 -19.17
C LYS A 127 3.90 -4.63 -18.05
N SER A 128 3.11 -3.57 -18.16
CA SER A 128 1.94 -3.36 -17.33
C SER A 128 0.64 -3.29 -18.13
N TRP A 129 -0.47 -3.53 -17.45
CA TRP A 129 -1.83 -3.30 -17.94
C TRP A 129 -2.72 -2.79 -16.81
N ARG A 130 -3.79 -2.10 -17.19
CA ARG A 130 -4.73 -1.45 -16.28
C ARG A 130 -5.96 -2.32 -16.09
N VAL A 131 -6.28 -2.63 -14.84
CA VAL A 131 -7.46 -3.42 -14.45
C VAL A 131 -8.48 -2.49 -13.78
N LYS A 132 -9.72 -2.50 -14.26
CA LYS A 132 -10.83 -1.70 -13.72
C LYS A 132 -11.93 -2.62 -13.20
N HIS A 133 -12.48 -2.27 -12.03
CA HIS A 133 -13.63 -2.95 -11.44
C HIS A 133 -14.37 -1.99 -10.52
N ASN A 134 -15.69 -2.18 -10.35
CA ASN A 134 -16.50 -1.31 -9.50
C ASN A 134 -16.03 -1.33 -8.03
N PHE A 135 -15.48 -2.45 -7.57
CA PHE A 135 -14.96 -2.59 -6.20
C PHE A 135 -13.67 -1.79 -5.93
N PHE A 136 -13.04 -1.21 -6.96
CA PHE A 136 -11.92 -0.30 -6.77
C PHE A 136 -12.34 1.15 -6.48
N HIS A 137 -13.63 1.45 -6.56
CA HIS A 137 -14.16 2.79 -6.26
C HIS A 137 -14.36 2.97 -4.76
N PHE A 138 -14.35 4.24 -4.33
CA PHE A 138 -14.72 4.61 -2.97
C PHE A 138 -16.22 4.36 -2.68
N ASP A 139 -16.55 4.21 -1.40
CA ASP A 139 -17.93 4.24 -0.91
C ASP A 139 -18.32 5.71 -0.62
N PRO A 140 -19.30 6.29 -1.33
CA PRO A 140 -19.69 7.68 -1.15
C PRO A 140 -20.23 8.00 0.25
N LEU A 141 -20.57 6.99 1.05
CA LEU A 141 -20.99 7.16 2.44
C LEU A 141 -19.82 7.18 3.43
N GLN A 142 -18.60 6.88 2.97
CA GLN A 142 -17.41 6.74 3.81
C GLN A 142 -16.30 7.74 3.47
N GLY A 143 -16.61 8.78 2.70
CA GLY A 143 -15.65 9.81 2.30
C GLY A 143 -15.41 10.94 3.31
N ASP A 144 -16.13 10.96 4.44
CA ASP A 144 -15.93 11.95 5.52
C ASP A 144 -14.99 11.41 6.60
N TYR A 145 -13.96 12.20 6.92
CA TYR A 145 -12.92 11.84 7.89
C TYR A 145 -12.89 12.82 9.04
N ASN A 146 -12.66 12.31 10.24
CA ASN A 146 -12.55 13.09 11.46
C ASN A 146 -11.38 12.54 12.28
N VAL A 147 -10.18 13.09 12.04
CA VAL A 147 -8.93 12.59 12.62
C VAL A 147 -8.25 13.68 13.42
N ALA A 148 -7.98 13.42 14.71
CA ALA A 148 -7.40 14.39 15.66
C ALA A 148 -8.05 15.80 15.62
N GLY A 149 -9.38 15.84 15.48
CA GLY A 149 -10.15 17.09 15.40
C GLY A 149 -9.93 17.89 14.10
N VAL A 150 -9.42 17.25 13.05
CA VAL A 150 -9.41 17.77 11.67
C VAL A 150 -10.50 17.03 10.90
N ASN A 151 -11.45 17.77 10.35
CA ASN A 151 -12.46 17.23 9.44
C ASN A 151 -12.04 17.51 7.99
N PHE A 152 -12.14 16.50 7.13
CA PHE A 152 -11.81 16.60 5.71
C PHE A 152 -12.53 15.50 4.92
N GLN A 153 -12.65 15.69 3.60
CA GLN A 153 -13.32 14.74 2.72
C GLN A 153 -12.35 14.25 1.63
N TRP A 154 -12.24 12.93 1.48
CA TRP A 154 -11.48 12.27 0.41
C TRP A 154 -12.34 11.23 -0.30
N THR A 155 -12.06 11.04 -1.59
CA THR A 155 -12.75 10.08 -2.46
C THR A 155 -11.81 8.97 -2.93
N ASP A 156 -10.71 8.76 -2.21
CA ASP A 156 -9.66 7.82 -2.57
C ASP A 156 -10.22 6.39 -2.68
N GLY A 157 -10.06 5.80 -3.87
CA GLY A 157 -10.46 4.43 -4.18
C GLY A 157 -9.50 3.39 -3.65
N VAL A 158 -9.33 2.29 -4.39
CA VAL A 158 -8.43 1.18 -4.03
C VAL A 158 -7.08 1.69 -3.55
N PHE A 159 -6.64 1.19 -2.40
CA PHE A 159 -5.48 1.77 -1.70
C PHE A 159 -4.70 0.72 -0.90
N GLY A 160 -5.40 0.01 0.00
CA GLY A 160 -4.86 -1.16 0.71
C GLY A 160 -5.06 -2.42 -0.11
N MET A 161 -4.00 -3.23 -0.24
CA MET A 161 -4.08 -4.58 -0.82
C MET A 161 -3.12 -5.51 -0.07
N ALA A 162 -3.45 -6.80 -0.01
CA ALA A 162 -2.57 -7.82 0.55
C ALA A 162 -2.66 -9.13 -0.25
N VAL A 163 -1.53 -9.80 -0.45
CA VAL A 163 -1.49 -11.11 -1.10
C VAL A 163 -1.50 -12.20 -0.03
N GLY A 164 -2.56 -13.00 -0.01
CA GLY A 164 -2.76 -14.09 0.94
C GLY A 164 -1.83 -15.29 0.72
N LYS A 165 -2.11 -16.39 1.42
CA LYS A 165 -1.39 -17.65 1.22
C LYS A 165 -1.70 -18.31 -0.14
N PRO A 166 -0.79 -19.16 -0.66
CA PRO A 166 -1.09 -20.05 -1.77
C PRO A 166 -2.30 -20.96 -1.49
N LEU A 167 -3.18 -21.06 -2.47
CA LEU A 167 -4.31 -21.98 -2.52
C LEU A 167 -3.90 -23.32 -3.15
N PRO A 168 -4.72 -24.38 -3.02
CA PRO A 168 -4.41 -25.69 -3.60
C PRO A 168 -4.20 -25.70 -5.13
N ASP A 169 -4.79 -24.74 -5.85
CA ASP A 169 -4.62 -24.58 -7.31
C ASP A 169 -3.37 -23.75 -7.69
N GLY A 170 -2.57 -23.35 -6.71
CA GLY A 170 -1.37 -22.52 -6.88
C GLY A 170 -1.66 -21.01 -6.97
N SER A 171 -2.93 -20.60 -7.09
CA SER A 171 -3.29 -19.18 -7.04
C SER A 171 -3.25 -18.63 -5.62
N ARG A 172 -3.29 -17.31 -5.47
CA ARG A 172 -3.37 -16.62 -4.17
C ARG A 172 -4.58 -15.69 -4.22
N LEU A 173 -5.27 -15.52 -3.09
CA LEU A 173 -6.25 -14.44 -2.99
C LEU A 173 -5.52 -13.12 -2.77
N VAL A 174 -5.91 -12.11 -3.55
CA VAL A 174 -5.52 -10.72 -3.35
C VAL A 174 -6.69 -10.04 -2.66
N TYR A 175 -6.47 -9.66 -1.40
CA TYR A 175 -7.37 -8.82 -0.61
C TYR A 175 -7.14 -7.36 -1.01
N PHE A 176 -8.21 -6.57 -0.99
CA PHE A 176 -8.13 -5.15 -1.28
C PHE A 176 -9.34 -4.37 -0.79
N HIS A 177 -9.10 -3.11 -0.48
CA HIS A 177 -10.14 -2.14 -0.16
C HIS A 177 -9.80 -0.75 -0.68
N ALA A 178 -10.85 0.05 -0.90
CA ALA A 178 -10.70 1.48 -1.07
C ALA A 178 -10.38 2.17 0.26
N LEU A 179 -9.63 3.27 0.23
CA LEU A 179 -9.34 4.07 1.42
C LEU A 179 -10.63 4.61 2.02
N SER A 180 -11.45 5.27 1.19
CA SER A 180 -12.80 5.75 1.57
C SER A 180 -13.82 4.62 1.50
N SER A 181 -13.62 3.56 2.29
CA SER A 181 -14.54 2.42 2.43
C SER A 181 -14.30 1.65 3.72
N THR A 182 -15.32 0.94 4.20
CA THR A 182 -15.22 -0.02 5.31
C THR A 182 -15.27 -1.47 4.84
N LYS A 183 -15.41 -1.68 3.53
CA LYS A 183 -15.59 -3.00 2.91
C LYS A 183 -14.28 -3.61 2.47
N GLU A 184 -14.24 -4.93 2.48
CA GLU A 184 -13.10 -5.71 2.01
C GLU A 184 -13.54 -6.60 0.86
N PHE A 185 -12.68 -6.69 -0.15
CA PHE A 185 -12.92 -7.46 -1.36
C PHE A 185 -11.78 -8.44 -1.58
N ALA A 186 -12.02 -9.42 -2.44
CA ALA A 186 -10.96 -10.31 -2.89
C ALA A 186 -11.12 -10.72 -4.34
N VAL A 187 -9.99 -11.02 -4.97
CA VAL A 187 -9.90 -11.61 -6.31
C VAL A 187 -8.73 -12.60 -6.35
N PRO A 188 -8.83 -13.74 -7.06
CA PRO A 188 -7.67 -14.58 -7.30
C PRO A 188 -6.60 -13.84 -8.13
N ASN A 189 -5.34 -13.93 -7.74
CA ASN A 189 -4.22 -13.27 -8.42
C ASN A 189 -4.13 -13.63 -9.92
N LYS A 190 -4.47 -14.87 -10.30
CA LYS A 190 -4.53 -15.33 -11.70
C LYS A 190 -5.46 -14.50 -12.60
N VAL A 191 -6.47 -13.84 -12.02
CA VAL A 191 -7.36 -12.93 -12.76
C VAL A 191 -6.61 -11.64 -13.08
N LEU A 192 -5.95 -11.04 -12.09
CA LEU A 192 -5.17 -9.81 -12.26
C LEU A 192 -3.96 -10.04 -13.18
N GLN A 193 -3.27 -11.17 -13.03
CA GLN A 193 -2.02 -11.51 -13.72
C GLN A 193 -2.20 -11.91 -15.19
N ASN A 194 -3.44 -12.10 -15.66
CA ASN A 194 -3.73 -12.40 -17.06
C ASN A 194 -4.36 -11.17 -17.73
N GLU A 195 -3.56 -10.41 -18.49
CA GLU A 195 -3.98 -9.17 -19.16
C GLU A 195 -5.29 -9.33 -19.96
N THR A 196 -5.34 -10.31 -20.87
CA THR A 196 -6.49 -10.52 -21.75
C THR A 196 -7.74 -10.93 -20.96
N TYR A 197 -7.58 -11.73 -19.91
CA TYR A 197 -8.71 -12.14 -19.08
C TYR A 197 -9.19 -11.00 -18.18
N SER A 198 -8.28 -10.24 -17.55
CA SER A 198 -8.57 -9.16 -16.61
C SER A 198 -9.40 -8.02 -17.21
N THR A 199 -9.37 -7.86 -18.53
CA THR A 199 -10.13 -6.85 -19.29
C THR A 199 -11.39 -7.43 -19.96
N GLY A 200 -11.61 -8.74 -19.85
CA GLY A 200 -12.79 -9.43 -20.37
C GLY A 200 -14.00 -9.34 -19.45
N SER A 201 -15.21 -9.53 -20.01
CA SER A 201 -16.47 -9.48 -19.25
C SER A 201 -16.58 -10.55 -18.17
N ASP A 202 -15.98 -11.72 -18.38
CA ASP A 202 -16.11 -12.86 -17.47
C ASP A 202 -15.32 -12.63 -16.17
N ALA A 203 -14.19 -11.92 -16.23
CA ALA A 203 -13.38 -11.59 -15.06
C ALA A 203 -14.14 -10.73 -14.04
N TYR A 204 -15.15 -9.98 -14.47
CA TYR A 204 -16.00 -9.17 -13.58
C TYR A 204 -16.62 -10.01 -12.45
N TYR A 205 -16.97 -11.26 -12.72
CA TYR A 205 -17.65 -12.13 -11.74
C TYR A 205 -16.69 -12.88 -10.80
N GLU A 206 -15.39 -12.76 -10.99
CA GLU A 206 -14.37 -13.39 -10.12
C GLU A 206 -14.11 -12.58 -8.85
N TYR A 207 -14.50 -11.30 -8.82
CA TYR A 207 -14.37 -10.41 -7.68
C TYR A 207 -15.46 -10.67 -6.64
N LYS A 208 -15.09 -10.70 -5.36
CA LYS A 208 -16.01 -10.99 -4.26
C LYS A 208 -15.95 -9.92 -3.19
N LEU A 209 -17.12 -9.47 -2.74
CA LEU A 209 -17.26 -8.77 -1.46
C LEU A 209 -17.09 -9.80 -0.34
N LEU A 210 -16.12 -9.57 0.55
CA LEU A 210 -15.93 -10.40 1.73
C LEU A 210 -16.84 -9.93 2.88
N GLY A 211 -17.01 -8.62 3.04
CA GLY A 211 -17.93 -8.04 4.00
C GLY A 211 -17.54 -6.63 4.43
N ASP A 212 -17.79 -6.31 5.70
CA ASP A 212 -17.64 -4.95 6.26
C ASP A 212 -16.93 -4.99 7.63
N ARG A 213 -15.97 -4.09 7.84
CA ARG A 213 -15.26 -3.90 9.12
C ARG A 213 -16.08 -3.13 10.17
N GLY A 214 -17.11 -2.40 9.73
CA GLY A 214 -17.96 -1.57 10.58
C GLY A 214 -17.65 -0.07 10.49
N GLN A 215 -18.40 0.74 11.22
CA GLN A 215 -18.37 2.20 11.10
C GLN A 215 -16.99 2.80 11.44
N ASN A 216 -16.53 3.80 10.68
CA ASN A 216 -15.28 4.55 10.91
C ASN A 216 -13.99 3.69 10.81
N SER A 217 -14.00 2.62 10.01
CA SER A 217 -12.86 1.72 9.84
C SER A 217 -12.16 1.88 8.48
N GLN A 218 -12.15 3.09 7.94
CA GLN A 218 -11.35 3.45 6.75
C GLN A 218 -9.88 3.14 7.02
N SER A 219 -9.21 2.60 6.02
CA SER A 219 -7.86 2.03 6.16
C SER A 219 -6.97 2.46 5.00
N THR A 220 -5.77 2.92 5.32
CA THR A 220 -4.73 3.29 4.36
C THR A 220 -3.80 2.13 4.05
N ALA A 221 -3.68 1.10 4.88
CA ALA A 221 -2.79 -0.02 4.61
C ALA A 221 -3.31 -1.31 5.20
N GLU A 222 -2.98 -2.41 4.54
CA GLU A 222 -3.14 -3.76 5.08
C GLU A 222 -1.95 -4.63 4.72
N PHE A 223 -1.72 -5.66 5.53
CA PHE A 223 -0.63 -6.60 5.31
C PHE A 223 -0.99 -7.98 5.87
N TYR A 224 -0.83 -9.00 5.03
CA TYR A 224 -1.04 -10.39 5.40
C TYR A 224 0.20 -10.98 6.09
N ASP A 225 0.05 -11.45 7.32
CA ASP A 225 1.10 -12.21 8.02
C ASP A 225 0.93 -13.72 7.70
N PRO A 226 1.83 -14.32 6.90
CA PRO A 226 1.72 -15.74 6.57
C PRO A 226 1.93 -16.67 7.77
N SER A 227 2.51 -16.19 8.87
CA SER A 227 2.79 -17.00 10.05
C SER A 227 1.58 -17.18 10.98
N THR A 228 0.63 -16.24 10.94
CA THR A 228 -0.61 -16.27 11.74
C THR A 228 -1.87 -16.36 10.89
N GLU A 229 -1.75 -16.15 9.58
CA GLU A 229 -2.86 -16.02 8.62
C GLU A 229 -3.81 -14.85 8.95
N VAL A 230 -3.28 -13.83 9.64
CA VAL A 230 -3.98 -12.60 10.01
C VAL A 230 -3.60 -11.48 9.05
N ILE A 231 -4.59 -10.71 8.60
CA ILE A 231 -4.36 -9.40 7.98
C ILE A 231 -4.37 -8.35 9.09
N PHE A 232 -3.30 -7.58 9.20
CA PHE A 232 -3.26 -6.36 10.00
C PHE A 232 -3.59 -5.18 9.09
N TYR A 233 -4.32 -4.19 9.61
CA TYR A 233 -4.71 -3.02 8.83
C TYR A 233 -4.82 -1.77 9.70
N THR A 234 -4.63 -0.61 9.10
CA THR A 234 -4.75 0.70 9.77
C THR A 234 -6.22 1.10 9.93
N GLN A 235 -6.56 1.94 10.93
CA GLN A 235 -7.90 2.52 11.06
C GLN A 235 -7.81 4.01 11.41
N VAL A 236 -7.82 4.87 10.38
CA VAL A 236 -7.49 6.29 10.52
C VAL A 236 -8.52 7.07 11.35
N ASN A 237 -9.81 6.76 11.23
CA ASN A 237 -10.87 7.43 11.99
C ASN A 237 -11.04 6.89 13.43
N ARG A 238 -10.22 5.91 13.83
CA ARG A 238 -10.26 5.28 15.15
C ARG A 238 -8.93 5.37 15.90
N ASP A 239 -7.95 6.08 15.35
CA ASP A 239 -6.58 6.17 15.87
C ASP A 239 -6.01 4.78 16.25
N ALA A 240 -6.18 3.78 15.38
CA ALA A 240 -6.02 2.38 15.77
C ALA A 240 -5.39 1.49 14.68
N ILE A 241 -4.91 0.33 15.13
CA ILE A 241 -4.53 -0.78 14.27
C ILE A 241 -5.51 -1.93 14.51
N GLY A 242 -6.08 -2.43 13.43
CA GLY A 242 -6.96 -3.59 13.43
C GLY A 242 -6.26 -4.87 12.99
N CYS A 243 -6.93 -5.98 13.23
CA CYS A 243 -6.57 -7.28 12.69
C CYS A 243 -7.82 -8.05 12.25
N TRP A 244 -7.62 -9.01 11.36
CA TRP A 244 -8.62 -9.98 10.95
C TRP A 244 -7.97 -11.32 10.62
N ASN A 245 -8.48 -12.40 11.22
CA ASN A 245 -8.06 -13.76 10.86
C ASN A 245 -8.78 -14.19 9.58
N THR A 246 -8.02 -14.45 8.51
CA THR A 246 -8.56 -14.75 7.18
C THR A 246 -9.38 -16.05 7.10
N ASN A 247 -9.34 -16.89 8.13
CA ASN A 247 -10.17 -18.09 8.26
C ASN A 247 -11.56 -17.81 8.86
N LYS A 248 -11.84 -16.58 9.30
CA LYS A 248 -13.11 -16.18 9.90
C LYS A 248 -13.89 -15.26 8.94
N PRO A 249 -15.24 -15.33 8.89
CA PRO A 249 -16.04 -14.43 8.06
C PRO A 249 -15.70 -12.95 8.30
N PHE A 250 -15.65 -12.15 7.23
CA PHE A 250 -15.32 -10.73 7.31
C PHE A 250 -16.53 -9.91 7.78
N ASN A 251 -16.71 -9.82 9.09
CA ASN A 251 -17.77 -9.05 9.73
C ASN A 251 -17.24 -8.37 11.01
N PRO A 252 -17.97 -7.40 11.59
CA PRO A 252 -17.51 -6.66 12.76
C PRO A 252 -17.15 -7.53 13.97
N ASP A 253 -17.83 -8.66 14.18
CA ASP A 253 -17.59 -9.56 15.33
C ASP A 253 -16.23 -10.27 15.25
N ASN A 254 -15.67 -10.41 14.04
CA ASN A 254 -14.39 -11.05 13.78
C ASN A 254 -13.24 -10.05 13.56
N GLN A 255 -13.47 -8.76 13.79
CA GLN A 255 -12.44 -7.74 13.73
C GLN A 255 -11.85 -7.51 15.13
N GLY A 256 -10.51 -7.60 15.24
CA GLY A 256 -9.81 -7.22 16.46
C GLY A 256 -9.25 -5.81 16.35
N LEU A 257 -9.17 -5.10 17.49
CA LEU A 257 -8.31 -3.93 17.66
C LEU A 257 -7.09 -4.38 18.44
N VAL A 258 -5.91 -4.29 17.83
CA VAL A 258 -4.65 -4.72 18.46
C VAL A 258 -3.99 -3.60 19.24
N ASP A 259 -4.22 -2.35 18.84
CA ASP A 259 -3.83 -1.15 19.58
C ASP A 259 -4.68 0.06 19.16
N SER A 260 -4.82 1.04 20.05
CA SER A 260 -5.50 2.31 19.78
C SER A 260 -4.98 3.40 20.72
N ASP A 261 -4.51 4.50 20.14
CA ASP A 261 -3.92 5.61 20.89
C ASP A 261 -4.04 6.93 20.12
N SER A 262 -4.86 7.85 20.62
CA SER A 262 -5.13 9.14 19.98
C SER A 262 -3.94 10.13 19.97
N GLU A 263 -2.82 9.79 20.59
CA GLU A 263 -1.57 10.56 20.49
C GLU A 263 -0.57 9.91 19.53
N ALA A 264 -0.36 8.60 19.67
CA ALA A 264 0.65 7.81 18.98
C ALA A 264 0.22 7.34 17.60
N LEU A 265 -1.08 7.08 17.41
CA LEU A 265 -1.69 6.53 16.20
C LEU A 265 -2.68 7.52 15.55
N VAL A 266 -2.40 8.83 15.60
CA VAL A 266 -3.26 9.88 15.03
C VAL A 266 -3.60 9.60 13.57
N PHE A 267 -2.60 9.35 12.73
CA PHE A 267 -2.81 8.90 11.36
C PHE A 267 -1.89 7.71 11.12
N PRO A 268 -2.34 6.46 11.37
CA PRO A 268 -1.55 5.29 11.06
C PRO A 268 -1.47 5.19 9.55
N ASN A 269 -0.37 5.67 8.99
CA ASN A 269 -0.23 5.88 7.55
C ASN A 269 0.02 4.54 6.86
N ASP A 270 1.00 3.77 7.32
CA ASP A 270 1.40 2.52 6.67
C ASP A 270 1.78 1.46 7.70
N LEU A 271 1.68 0.18 7.32
CA LEU A 271 2.15 -0.92 8.13
C LEU A 271 2.72 -2.07 7.29
N LYS A 272 3.62 -2.83 7.90
CA LYS A 272 4.26 -4.00 7.28
C LYS A 272 4.55 -5.07 8.32
N VAL A 273 4.53 -6.34 7.92
CA VAL A 273 5.04 -7.44 8.75
C VAL A 273 6.34 -7.95 8.15
N ASP A 274 7.39 -8.01 8.98
CA ASP A 274 8.68 -8.55 8.55
C ASP A 274 8.74 -10.09 8.70
N PRO A 275 9.73 -10.76 8.10
CA PRO A 275 9.85 -12.22 8.18
C PRO A 275 10.05 -12.77 9.61
N SER A 276 10.38 -11.93 10.59
CA SER A 276 10.51 -12.33 12.00
C SER A 276 9.17 -12.36 12.74
N GLY A 277 8.07 -11.95 12.09
CA GLY A 277 6.77 -11.80 12.72
C GLY A 277 6.67 -10.53 13.57
N THR A 278 7.39 -9.48 13.17
CA THR A 278 7.25 -8.15 13.76
C THR A 278 6.39 -7.27 12.87
N LEU A 279 5.29 -6.77 13.42
CA LEU A 279 4.49 -5.70 12.82
C LEU A 279 5.21 -4.37 13.04
N TRP A 280 5.38 -3.61 11.97
CA TRP A 280 5.91 -2.25 11.96
C TRP A 280 4.81 -1.30 11.48
N VAL A 281 4.63 -0.19 12.19
CA VAL A 281 3.61 0.82 11.89
C VAL A 281 4.28 2.19 11.78
N LEU A 282 4.05 2.88 10.67
CA LEU A 282 4.34 4.29 10.52
C LEU A 282 3.08 5.08 10.86
N SER A 283 3.15 5.92 11.88
CA SER A 283 2.09 6.89 12.17
C SER A 283 2.62 8.31 12.10
N ASP A 284 1.83 9.20 11.51
CA ASP A 284 2.14 10.60 11.40
C ASP A 284 0.93 11.47 11.80
N ARG A 285 1.02 12.77 11.52
CA ARG A 285 -0.06 13.74 11.72
C ARG A 285 -0.48 14.37 10.39
N MET A 286 -0.64 13.56 9.35
CA MET A 286 -0.93 14.01 7.99
C MET A 286 -2.12 14.99 7.89
N PRO A 287 -3.28 14.77 8.54
CA PRO A 287 -4.36 15.76 8.49
C PRO A 287 -3.97 17.14 9.01
N ALA A 288 -3.16 17.20 10.08
CA ALA A 288 -2.67 18.46 10.62
C ALA A 288 -1.61 19.10 9.71
N PHE A 289 -0.78 18.30 9.03
CA PHE A 289 0.17 18.78 8.03
C PHE A 289 -0.52 19.41 6.81
N ILE A 290 -1.59 18.79 6.32
CA ILE A 290 -2.30 19.24 5.12
C ILE A 290 -3.23 20.43 5.41
N TYR A 291 -4.02 20.35 6.49
CA TYR A 291 -5.15 21.27 6.71
C TYR A 291 -4.96 22.24 7.89
N LYS A 292 -3.90 22.06 8.68
CA LYS A 292 -3.58 22.94 9.82
C LYS A 292 -2.08 23.27 9.78
N GLN A 293 -1.44 23.21 10.94
CA GLN A 293 -0.01 23.39 11.11
C GLN A 293 0.48 22.32 12.07
N LEU A 294 1.61 21.68 11.75
CA LEU A 294 2.30 20.79 12.68
C LEU A 294 2.90 21.58 13.83
N ASP A 295 2.78 21.05 15.05
CA ASP A 295 3.47 21.59 16.21
C ASP A 295 4.89 21.01 16.28
N PRO A 296 5.95 21.81 16.07
CA PRO A 296 7.32 21.31 16.10
C PRO A 296 7.77 20.83 17.48
N GLN A 297 7.03 21.13 18.56
CA GLN A 297 7.32 20.65 19.91
C GLN A 297 6.76 19.25 20.19
N GLN A 298 5.96 18.69 19.27
CA GLN A 298 5.36 17.36 19.41
C GLN A 298 6.07 16.33 18.54
N HIS A 299 5.96 15.06 18.94
CA HIS A 299 6.36 13.94 18.09
C HIS A 299 5.34 13.77 16.95
N ASN A 300 5.62 14.37 15.80
CA ASN A 300 4.73 14.35 14.63
C ASN A 300 4.81 13.06 13.81
N PHE A 301 5.87 12.27 13.96
CA PHE A 301 6.13 11.05 13.19
C PHE A 301 6.62 9.96 14.15
N ARG A 302 6.08 8.75 14.03
CA ARG A 302 6.42 7.60 14.88
C ARG A 302 6.55 6.34 14.05
N ILE A 303 7.55 5.52 14.40
CA ILE A 303 7.65 4.13 13.97
C ILE A 303 7.45 3.26 15.20
N LEU A 304 6.38 2.48 15.19
CA LEU A 304 5.98 1.59 16.28
C LEU A 304 6.19 0.14 15.83
N ARG A 305 6.36 -0.77 16.78
CA ARG A 305 6.47 -2.20 16.47
C ARG A 305 5.90 -3.10 17.56
N ALA A 306 5.40 -4.25 17.15
CA ALA A 306 4.94 -5.30 18.05
C ALA A 306 5.14 -6.68 17.44
N ASN A 307 5.21 -7.73 18.26
CA ASN A 307 5.21 -9.09 17.76
C ASN A 307 3.79 -9.51 17.37
N THR A 308 3.60 -10.03 16.16
CA THR A 308 2.27 -10.32 15.61
C THR A 308 1.53 -11.39 16.40
N LYS A 309 2.21 -12.44 16.85
CA LYS A 309 1.61 -13.50 17.68
C LYS A 309 1.21 -13.02 19.06
N GLN A 310 1.98 -12.12 19.67
CA GLN A 310 1.66 -11.58 20.99
C GLN A 310 0.48 -10.60 20.93
N ILE A 311 0.48 -9.70 19.94
CA ILE A 311 -0.50 -8.60 19.90
C ILE A 311 -1.92 -9.07 19.53
N ILE A 312 -2.06 -10.26 18.91
CA ILE A 312 -3.38 -10.84 18.60
C ILE A 312 -3.94 -11.72 19.72
N GLN A 313 -3.17 -12.03 20.76
CA GLN A 313 -3.61 -12.94 21.83
C GLN A 313 -4.86 -12.41 22.53
N GLY A 314 -5.88 -13.27 22.65
CA GLY A 314 -7.15 -12.91 23.30
C GLY A 314 -8.03 -11.95 22.50
N THR A 315 -7.64 -11.62 21.25
CA THR A 315 -8.48 -10.88 20.31
C THR A 315 -9.29 -11.85 19.43
N PRO A 316 -10.32 -11.38 18.70
CA PRO A 316 -10.99 -12.19 17.68
C PRO A 316 -10.05 -12.71 16.56
N CYS A 317 -8.85 -12.17 16.42
CA CYS A 317 -7.86 -12.57 15.42
C CYS A 317 -6.99 -13.75 15.85
N ASP A 318 -7.02 -14.11 17.14
CA ASP A 318 -6.29 -15.26 17.66
C ASP A 318 -6.75 -16.54 16.90
N PRO A 319 -5.81 -17.32 16.31
CA PRO A 319 -6.11 -18.50 15.49
C PRO A 319 -6.98 -19.58 16.13
#